data_AF-A0A954QKS9-F1
#
_entry.id   AF-A0A954QKS9-F1
#
_cell.length_a   1.000
_cell.length_b   1.000
_cell.length_c   1.000
_cell.angle_alpha   90.00
_cell.angle_beta   90.00
_cell.angle_gamma   90.00
#
_symmetry.space_group_name_H-M   'P 1'
#
loop_
_entity.id
_entity.type
_entity.pdbx_description
1 polymer ?
#
loop_
_entity_poly.entity_id
_entity_poly.type
_entity_poly.pdbx_seq_one_letter_code
_entity_poly.pdbx_strand_id
1 'polypeptide(L)'
;DSSDLVAIFTAGKYETGQAAGWAEGDWDGDGVFGTGDLVWAFDDGGFEQGPRSAVAATAAVPEPSTSLLFACAASLSMLSPRRVFHGHHAW
;
A
#
# COMPACT_ATOMS: atom_id res chain seq x y z
N ASP A 1 -5.88 16.08 -20.28
CA ASP A 1 -6.46 15.35 -21.41
C ASP A 1 -7.64 14.46 -20.96
N SER A 2 -8.87 14.82 -21.32
CA SER A 2 -10.09 14.07 -20.98
C SER A 2 -10.30 12.79 -21.81
N SER A 3 -9.34 12.43 -22.65
CA SER A 3 -9.37 11.24 -23.51
C SER A 3 -9.44 9.93 -22.72
N ASP A 4 -8.81 9.87 -21.54
CA ASP A 4 -8.86 8.70 -20.64
C ASP A 4 -10.29 8.39 -20.16
N LEU A 5 -11.10 9.42 -19.90
CA LEU A 5 -12.50 9.23 -19.52
C LEU A 5 -13.32 8.61 -20.66
N VAL A 6 -13.06 9.01 -21.91
CA VAL A 6 -13.74 8.41 -23.06
C VAL A 6 -13.35 6.94 -23.23
N ALA A 7 -12.07 6.62 -22.99
CA ALA A 7 -11.56 5.25 -23.11
C ALA A 7 -12.17 4.30 -22.08
N ILE A 8 -12.32 4.71 -20.81
CA ILE A 8 -12.93 3.85 -19.77
C ILE A 8 -14.43 3.61 -20.03
N PHE A 9 -15.15 4.61 -20.54
CA PHE A 9 -16.56 4.42 -20.91
C PHE A 9 -16.72 3.49 -22.11
N THR A 10 -15.76 3.45 -23.05
CA THR A 10 -15.77 2.44 -24.12
C THR A 10 -15.55 1.01 -23.64
N ALA A 11 -14.98 0.80 -22.45
CA ALA A 11 -14.91 -0.54 -21.85
C ALA A 11 -16.28 -1.07 -21.43
N GLY A 12 -17.28 -0.19 -21.25
CA GLY A 12 -18.68 -0.56 -21.03
C GLY A 12 -18.96 -1.19 -19.67
N LYS A 13 -18.09 -1.01 -18.68
CA LYS A 13 -18.20 -1.63 -17.34
C LYS A 13 -18.92 -0.77 -16.29
N TYR A 14 -19.19 0.49 -16.61
CA TYR A 14 -19.83 1.46 -15.71
C TYR A 14 -21.17 0.94 -15.17
N GLU A 15 -21.28 0.83 -13.84
CA GLU A 15 -22.49 0.42 -13.11
C GLU A 15 -23.02 -0.97 -13.54
N THR A 16 -22.16 -1.83 -14.08
CA THR A 16 -22.53 -3.19 -14.48
C THR A 16 -22.30 -4.24 -13.40
N GLY A 17 -21.51 -3.90 -12.37
CA GLY A 17 -21.03 -4.85 -11.35
C GLY A 17 -20.01 -5.87 -11.88
N GLN A 18 -19.55 -5.71 -13.12
CA GLN A 18 -18.45 -6.52 -13.66
C GLN A 18 -17.13 -6.06 -13.05
N ALA A 19 -16.21 -7.01 -12.86
CA ALA A 19 -14.87 -6.70 -12.38
C ALA A 19 -14.17 -5.72 -13.32
N ALA A 20 -13.68 -4.61 -12.77
CA ALA A 20 -12.92 -3.59 -13.46
C ALA A 20 -11.53 -3.47 -12.82
N GLY A 21 -10.53 -3.18 -13.63
CA GLY A 21 -9.21 -2.74 -13.14
C GLY A 21 -9.03 -1.23 -13.30
N TRP A 22 -7.88 -0.73 -12.83
CA TRP A 22 -7.53 0.69 -12.91
C TRP A 22 -7.65 1.32 -14.30
N ALA A 23 -7.27 0.57 -15.35
CA ALA A 23 -7.35 1.03 -16.74
C ALA A 23 -8.78 1.01 -17.31
N GLU A 24 -9.73 0.44 -16.58
CA GLU A 24 -11.13 0.27 -16.97
C GLU A 24 -12.08 1.11 -16.11
N GLY A 25 -11.55 1.84 -15.13
CA GLY A 25 -12.29 2.81 -14.31
C GLY A 25 -12.34 2.54 -12.80
N ASP A 26 -11.74 1.45 -12.28
CA ASP A 26 -11.67 1.16 -10.83
C ASP A 26 -10.55 2.00 -10.18
N TRP A 27 -10.92 3.19 -9.73
CA TRP A 27 -10.01 4.20 -9.17
C TRP A 27 -10.07 4.28 -7.64
N ASP A 28 -11.15 3.82 -7.02
CA ASP A 28 -11.21 3.67 -5.57
C ASP A 28 -10.72 2.30 -5.06
N GLY A 29 -10.53 1.33 -5.98
CA GLY A 29 -9.93 0.03 -5.72
C GLY A 29 -10.91 -1.00 -5.16
N ASP A 30 -12.22 -0.78 -5.30
CA ASP A 30 -13.26 -1.72 -4.86
C ASP A 30 -13.49 -2.89 -5.85
N GLY A 31 -12.86 -2.84 -7.01
CA GLY A 31 -12.88 -3.89 -8.03
C GLY A 31 -14.03 -3.79 -9.02
N VAL A 32 -14.83 -2.73 -8.98
CA VAL A 32 -15.86 -2.41 -9.98
C VAL A 32 -15.67 -0.99 -10.52
N PHE A 33 -16.37 -0.67 -11.61
CA PHE A 33 -16.40 0.72 -12.11
C PHE A 33 -17.79 1.31 -11.88
N GLY A 34 -17.88 2.33 -11.04
CA GLY A 34 -19.12 3.00 -10.69
C GLY A 34 -18.94 4.48 -10.39
N THR A 35 -19.98 5.06 -9.79
CA THR A 35 -20.02 6.48 -9.47
C THR A 35 -18.96 6.90 -8.43
N GLY A 36 -18.61 5.99 -7.51
CA GLY A 36 -17.56 6.21 -6.49
C GLY A 36 -16.22 6.54 -7.13
N ASP A 37 -15.83 5.77 -8.15
CA ASP A 37 -14.61 5.98 -8.90
C ASP A 37 -14.53 7.34 -9.57
N LEU A 38 -15.63 7.83 -10.14
CA LEU A 38 -15.67 9.14 -10.79
C LEU A 38 -15.41 10.26 -9.79
N VAL A 39 -15.99 10.18 -8.60
CA VAL A 39 -15.75 11.15 -7.52
C VAL A 39 -14.29 11.10 -7.11
N TRP A 40 -13.72 9.91 -6.97
CA TRP A 40 -12.31 9.70 -6.64
C TRP A 40 -11.39 10.29 -7.71
N ALA A 41 -11.71 10.10 -8.98
CA ALA A 41 -10.95 10.67 -10.09
C ALA A 41 -10.95 12.21 -10.07
N PHE A 42 -12.08 12.83 -9.74
CA PHE A 42 -12.16 14.29 -9.68
C PHE A 42 -11.47 14.87 -8.44
N ASP A 43 -11.43 14.14 -7.33
CA ASP A 43 -10.79 14.58 -6.09
C ASP A 43 -9.26 14.41 -6.14
N ASP A 44 -8.78 13.22 -6.53
CA ASP A 44 -7.34 12.87 -6.56
C ASP A 44 -6.66 13.19 -7.91
N GLY A 45 -7.44 13.57 -8.93
CA GLY A 45 -6.91 13.73 -10.30
C GLY A 45 -6.46 12.39 -10.89
N GLY A 46 -7.25 11.34 -10.68
CA GLY A 46 -6.96 9.98 -11.14
C GLY A 46 -7.06 9.82 -12.66
N PHE A 47 -7.94 10.61 -13.31
CA PHE A 47 -7.97 10.74 -14.77
C PHE A 47 -6.70 11.51 -15.22
N GLU A 48 -6.08 11.12 -16.34
CA GLU A 48 -4.79 11.64 -16.85
C GLU A 48 -3.50 11.02 -16.29
N GLN A 49 -3.58 10.19 -15.24
CA GLN A 49 -2.40 9.45 -14.76
C GLN A 49 -2.01 8.28 -15.68
N GLY A 50 -2.90 7.91 -16.61
CA GLY A 50 -2.74 6.73 -17.46
C GLY A 50 -2.78 5.41 -16.67
N PRO A 51 -2.55 4.26 -17.32
CA PRO A 51 -2.48 2.98 -16.65
C PRO A 51 -1.36 2.97 -15.62
N ARG A 52 -1.69 2.77 -14.33
CA ARG A 52 -0.66 2.54 -13.30
C ARG A 52 0.14 1.30 -13.70
N SER A 53 1.43 1.50 -13.93
CA SER A 53 2.33 0.41 -14.31
C SER A 53 2.28 -0.67 -13.23
N ALA A 54 2.00 -1.92 -13.62
CA ALA A 54 2.03 -3.07 -12.70
C ALA A 54 3.39 -3.20 -11.98
N VAL A 55 4.45 -2.62 -12.56
CA VAL A 55 5.77 -2.54 -11.95
C VAL A 55 5.78 -1.73 -10.64
N ALA A 56 4.93 -0.70 -10.50
CA ALA A 56 4.78 0.06 -9.27
C ALA A 56 4.09 -0.75 -8.16
N ALA A 57 3.17 -1.65 -8.51
CA ALA A 57 2.56 -2.58 -7.56
C ALA A 57 3.54 -3.67 -7.09
N THR A 58 4.54 -4.00 -7.92
CA THR A 58 5.68 -4.87 -7.54
C THR A 58 6.92 -4.10 -7.10
N ALA A 59 6.85 -2.77 -6.97
CA ALA A 59 7.98 -2.01 -6.47
C ALA A 59 8.30 -2.59 -5.10
N ALA A 60 9.55 -3.03 -4.92
CA ALA A 60 10.00 -3.71 -3.72
C ALA A 60 9.61 -2.87 -2.50
N VAL A 61 8.51 -3.27 -1.85
CA VAL A 61 8.09 -2.70 -0.58
C VAL A 61 9.23 -3.06 0.37
N PRO A 62 9.87 -2.09 1.04
CA PRO A 62 10.84 -2.40 2.07
C PRO A 62 10.18 -3.38 3.03
N GLU A 63 10.71 -4.60 3.10
CA GLU A 63 10.18 -5.64 3.98
C GLU A 63 9.97 -5.02 5.37
N PRO A 64 8.86 -5.34 6.07
CA PRO A 64 8.53 -4.70 7.33
C PRO A 64 9.76 -4.76 8.23
N SER A 65 10.14 -3.62 8.83
CA SER A 65 11.41 -3.40 9.55
C SER A 65 11.66 -4.35 10.74
N THR A 66 10.83 -5.38 10.90
CA THR A 66 11.01 -6.55 11.76
C THR A 66 12.44 -7.07 11.77
N SER A 67 13.06 -7.35 10.62
CA SER A 67 14.46 -7.82 10.55
C SER A 67 15.46 -6.82 11.16
N LEU A 68 15.25 -5.52 10.90
CA LEU A 68 16.03 -4.42 11.48
C LEU A 68 15.80 -4.30 13.00
N LEU A 69 14.56 -4.45 13.46
CA LEU A 69 14.20 -4.40 14.88
C LEU A 69 14.79 -5.58 15.65
N PHE A 70 14.79 -6.79 15.08
CA PHE A 70 15.44 -7.96 15.68
C PHE A 70 16.95 -7.79 15.77
N ALA A 71 17.60 -7.26 14.73
CA ALA A 71 19.04 -6.99 14.74
C ALA A 71 19.42 -5.92 15.78
N CYS A 72 18.64 -4.85 15.89
CA CYS A 72 18.81 -3.83 16.93
C CYS A 72 18.57 -4.41 18.34
N ALA A 73 17.50 -5.18 18.55
CA ALA A 73 17.23 -5.78 19.86
C ALA A 73 18.33 -6.77 20.29
N ALA A 74 18.86 -7.56 19.36
CA ALA A 74 19.96 -8.49 19.63
C ALA A 74 21.25 -7.75 20.02
N SER A 75 21.58 -6.67 19.29
CA SER A 75 22.77 -5.85 19.58
C SER A 75 22.65 -5.13 20.93
N LEU A 76 21.50 -4.54 21.27
CA LEU A 76 21.28 -3.95 22.59
C LEU A 76 21.31 -4.98 23.74
N SER A 77 20.86 -6.22 23.48
CA SER A 77 20.91 -7.32 24.46
C SER A 77 22.34 -7.81 24.71
N MET A 78 23.20 -7.77 23.70
CA MET A 78 24.63 -8.11 23.83
C MET A 78 25.43 -7.04 24.56
N LEU A 79 25.05 -5.77 24.44
CA LEU A 79 25.71 -4.64 25.11
C LEU A 79 25.20 -4.40 26.55
N SER A 80 24.11 -5.06 26.97
CA SER A 80 23.61 -4.90 28.33
C SER A 80 24.58 -5.55 29.34
N PRO A 81 25.13 -4.78 30.30
CA PRO A 81 26.01 -5.35 31.30
C PRO A 81 25.22 -6.39 32.11
N ARG A 82 25.74 -7.62 32.17
CA ARG A 82 25.22 -8.66 33.05
C ARG A 82 25.23 -8.09 34.47
N ARG A 83 24.05 -7.73 35.01
CA ARG A 83 23.94 -7.38 36.43
C ARG A 83 24.36 -8.61 37.22
N VAL A 84 25.59 -8.60 37.71
CA VAL A 84 26.07 -9.54 38.72
C VAL A 84 25.27 -9.23 39.97
N PHE A 85 24.29 -10.09 40.26
CA PHE A 85 23.49 -10.04 41.48
C PHE A 85 24.44 -10.29 42.65
N HIS A 86 24.93 -9.22 43.29
CA HIS A 86 25.60 -9.34 44.58
C HIS A 86 24.52 -9.59 45.63
N GLY A 87 24.35 -10.86 46.00
CA GLY A 87 23.53 -11.26 47.14
C GLY A 87 24.11 -10.66 48.42
N HIS A 88 23.38 -9.72 49.02
CA HIS A 88 23.65 -9.28 50.38
C HIS A 88 23.19 -10.39 51.33
N HIS A 89 24.15 -11.13 51.89
CA HIS A 89 23.90 -11.98 53.05
C HIS A 89 23.68 -11.08 54.27
N ALA A 90 22.44 -11.04 54.74
CA ALA A 90 22.05 -10.48 56.02
C ALA A 90 22.35 -11.48 57.13
N TRP A 91 23.11 -11.06 58.14
CA TRP A 91 22.99 -11.48 59.53
C TRP A 91 23.34 -10.27 60.42
#